data_AF-A0A831W899-F1
#
_entry.id   AF-A0A831W899-F1
#
_cell.length_a   1.000
_cell.length_b   1.000
_cell.length_c   1.000
_cell.angle_alpha   90.00
_cell.angle_beta   90.00
_cell.angle_gamma   90.00
#
_symmetry.space_group_name_H-M   'P 1'
#
loop_
_entity.id
_entity.type
_entity.pdbx_description
1 polymer ?
#
loop_
_entity_poly.entity_id
_entity_poly.type
_entity_poly.pdbx_seq_one_letter_code
_entity_poly.pdbx_strand_id
1 'polypeptide(L)'
;MIQMQTILNVADNSGARRVMCIKVLGGSKRRYARIGDVIKVSVKDAIPRGKVKKGEVYSAVVVRTRKGVRRPDGSLIRFDTNAAVLLNNQLQPIGT
;
A
#
# COMPACT_ATOMS: atom_id res chain seq x y z
N MET A 1 -1.15 7.45 7.50
CA MET A 1 -2.24 8.11 6.79
C MET A 1 -1.79 8.28 5.36
N ILE A 2 -2.51 7.68 4.43
CA ILE A 2 -2.16 7.58 3.02
C ILE A 2 -3.27 8.25 2.21
N GLN A 3 -2.91 9.07 1.22
CA GLN A 3 -3.85 9.72 0.32
C GLN A 3 -3.43 9.52 -1.13
N MET A 4 -4.24 10.02 -2.07
CA MET A 4 -3.84 10.07 -3.49
C MET A 4 -2.46 10.74 -3.65
N GLN A 5 -1.69 10.25 -4.62
CA GLN A 5 -0.31 10.64 -4.92
C GLN A 5 0.74 10.34 -3.83
N THR A 6 0.35 9.70 -2.71
CA THR A 6 1.33 9.23 -1.72
C THR A 6 2.18 8.10 -2.31
N ILE A 7 3.51 8.22 -2.22
CA ILE A 7 4.44 7.12 -2.52
C ILE A 7 4.59 6.23 -1.29
N LEU A 8 4.49 4.91 -1.51
CA LEU A 8 4.73 3.89 -0.50
C LEU A 8 5.83 2.94 -0.97
N ASN A 9 6.59 2.42 -0.01
CA ASN A 9 7.47 1.29 -0.26
C ASN A 9 6.63 0.01 -0.39
N VAL A 10 7.08 -0.92 -1.22
CA VAL A 10 6.47 -2.24 -1.31
C VAL A 10 7.17 -3.18 -0.31
N ALA A 11 6.37 -3.91 0.46
CA ALA A 11 6.83 -4.81 1.51
C ALA A 11 6.50 -6.27 1.19
N ASP A 12 6.78 -6.69 -0.04
CA ASP A 12 6.65 -8.07 -0.51
C ASP A 12 7.77 -8.41 -1.51
N ASN A 13 7.85 -9.66 -1.95
CA ASN A 13 8.77 -10.14 -2.98
C ASN A 13 8.12 -10.21 -4.38
N SER A 14 7.09 -9.39 -4.66
CA SER A 14 6.50 -9.29 -6.02
C SER A 14 7.48 -8.73 -7.06
N GLY A 15 8.49 -7.98 -6.59
CA GLY A 15 9.46 -7.28 -7.41
C GLY A 15 9.20 -5.79 -7.57
N ALA A 16 8.06 -5.26 -7.10
CA ALA A 16 7.89 -3.81 -7.00
C ALA A 16 8.72 -3.26 -5.82
N ARG A 17 9.27 -2.05 -6.00
CA ARG A 17 10.01 -1.31 -4.97
C ARG A 17 9.21 -0.16 -4.40
N ARG A 18 8.60 0.64 -5.29
CA ARG A 18 7.80 1.82 -4.93
C ARG A 18 6.52 1.86 -5.73
N VAL A 19 5.44 2.26 -5.05
CA VAL A 19 4.11 2.41 -5.64
C VAL A 19 3.51 3.76 -5.25
N MET A 20 2.66 4.30 -6.11
CA MET A 20 1.91 5.52 -5.84
C MET A 20 0.44 5.19 -5.63
N CYS A 21 -0.15 5.65 -4.53
CA CYS A 21 -1.61 5.58 -4.34
C CYS A 21 -2.32 6.45 -5.37
N ILE A 22 -3.19 5.85 -6.18
CA ILE A 22 -4.00 6.57 -7.17
C ILE A 22 -5.46 6.70 -6.74
N LYS A 23 -5.93 5.83 -5.84
CA LYS A 23 -7.29 5.92 -5.27
C LYS A 23 -7.36 5.24 -3.91
N VAL A 24 -7.99 5.92 -2.95
CA VAL A 24 -8.41 5.33 -1.68
C VAL A 24 -9.81 4.71 -1.86
N LEU A 25 -9.98 3.43 -1.51
CA LEU A 25 -11.24 2.70 -1.69
C LEU A 25 -12.15 2.79 -0.46
N GLY A 26 -13.45 2.54 -0.63
CA GLY A 26 -14.43 2.50 0.47
C GLY A 26 -15.23 3.79 0.66
N GLY A 27 -15.53 4.53 -0.42
CA GLY A 27 -16.51 5.63 -0.41
C GLY A 27 -16.11 6.84 -1.25
N SER A 28 -17.10 7.63 -1.68
CA SER A 28 -16.92 8.82 -2.52
C SER A 28 -16.18 9.96 -1.82
N LYS A 29 -16.39 10.14 -0.51
CA LYS A 29 -15.78 11.21 0.31
C LYS A 29 -14.53 10.76 1.08
N ARG A 30 -14.06 9.52 0.88
CA ARG A 30 -12.94 8.99 1.66
C ARG A 30 -11.62 9.60 1.19
N ARG A 31 -10.98 10.37 2.08
CA ARG A 31 -9.72 11.09 1.79
C ARG A 31 -8.46 10.29 2.14
N TYR A 32 -8.55 9.45 3.17
CA TYR A 32 -7.37 8.80 3.74
C TYR A 32 -7.55 7.30 3.95
N ALA A 33 -6.48 6.56 3.70
CA ALA A 33 -6.27 5.17 4.10
C ALA A 33 -5.37 5.07 5.35
N ARG A 34 -5.65 4.07 6.18
CA ARG A 34 -4.95 3.66 7.39
C ARG A 34 -4.41 2.23 7.21
N ILE A 35 -3.69 1.73 8.20
CA ILE A 35 -3.22 0.34 8.22
C ILE A 35 -4.43 -0.60 8.09
N GLY A 36 -4.33 -1.59 7.21
CA GLY A 36 -5.40 -2.55 6.88
C GLY A 36 -6.30 -2.14 5.72
N ASP A 37 -6.28 -0.87 5.29
CA ASP A 37 -7.09 -0.42 4.17
C ASP A 37 -6.51 -0.86 2.82
N VAL A 38 -7.40 -1.24 1.90
CA VAL A 38 -7.05 -1.51 0.50
C VAL A 38 -7.12 -0.22 -0.32
N ILE A 39 -6.08 0.01 -1.13
CA ILE A 39 -5.94 1.16 -2.03
C ILE A 39 -5.62 0.67 -3.44
N LYS A 40 -5.93 1.50 -4.46
CA LYS A 40 -5.38 1.30 -5.81
C LYS A 40 -4.06 2.02 -5.93
N VAL A 41 -3.08 1.34 -6.52
CA VAL A 41 -1.73 1.84 -6.68
C VAL A 41 -1.21 1.64 -8.10
N SER A 42 -0.34 2.55 -8.55
CA SER A 42 0.47 2.40 -9.77
C SER A 42 1.92 2.11 -9.39
N VAL A 43 2.53 1.10 -10.01
CA VAL A 43 3.95 0.76 -9.80
C VAL A 43 4.83 1.85 -10.39
N LYS A 44 5.70 2.45 -9.56
CA LYS A 44 6.62 3.51 -9.99
C LYS A 44 8.05 3.03 -10.18
N ASP A 45 8.42 1.97 -9.46
CA ASP A 45 9.73 1.36 -9.52
C ASP A 45 9.60 -0.15 -9.27
N ALA A 46 10.24 -0.96 -10.10
CA ALA A 46 10.22 -2.42 -10.04
C ALA A 46 11.55 -2.98 -10.53
N ILE A 47 11.95 -4.13 -9.99
CA ILE A 47 13.15 -4.83 -10.42
C ILE A 47 12.95 -5.41 -11.84
N PRO A 48 14.02 -5.52 -12.64
CA PRO A 48 13.97 -6.24 -13.91
C PRO A 48 13.50 -7.68 -13.71
N ARG A 49 12.70 -8.21 -14.65
CA ARG A 49 12.18 -9.60 -14.65
C ARG A 49 11.33 -9.98 -13.41
N GLY A 50 10.87 -9.01 -12.61
CA GLY A 50 9.91 -9.25 -11.53
C GLY A 50 8.52 -9.63 -12.05
N LYS A 51 7.66 -10.13 -11.16
CA LYS A 51 6.26 -10.49 -11.51
C LYS A 51 5.42 -9.28 -11.91
N VAL A 52 5.84 -8.08 -11.49
CA VAL A 52 5.16 -6.81 -11.70
C VAL A 52 6.07 -5.84 -12.46
N LYS A 53 5.47 -5.02 -13.33
CA LYS A 53 6.18 -4.06 -14.17
C LYS A 53 5.84 -2.62 -13.79
N LYS A 54 6.79 -1.71 -14.06
CA LYS A 54 6.57 -0.26 -13.90
C LYS A 54 5.38 0.19 -14.75
N GLY A 55 4.50 1.00 -14.17
CA GLY A 55 3.31 1.54 -14.81
C GLY A 55 2.04 0.74 -14.55
N GLU A 56 2.15 -0.55 -14.22
CA GLU A 56 0.98 -1.39 -13.94
C GLU A 56 0.21 -0.92 -12.70
N VAL A 57 -1.08 -1.24 -12.69
CA VAL A 57 -2.01 -0.84 -11.63
C VAL A 57 -2.47 -2.06 -10.86
N TYR A 58 -2.35 -2.00 -9.54
CA TYR A 58 -2.71 -3.07 -8.63
C TYR A 58 -3.58 -2.58 -7.47
N SER A 59 -4.25 -3.52 -6.80
CA SER A 59 -4.72 -3.31 -5.44
C SER A 59 -3.56 -3.51 -4.48
N ALA A 60 -3.55 -2.81 -3.35
CA ALA A 60 -2.54 -3.00 -2.32
C ALA A 60 -3.14 -2.75 -0.93
N VAL A 61 -2.70 -3.50 0.08
CA VAL A 61 -3.07 -3.27 1.48
C VAL A 61 -1.99 -2.47 2.19
N VAL A 62 -2.38 -1.43 2.93
CA VAL A 62 -1.45 -0.62 3.72
C VAL A 62 -1.04 -1.40 4.97
N VAL A 63 0.25 -1.66 5.16
CA VAL A 63 0.75 -2.45 6.31
C VAL A 63 1.51 -1.61 7.33
N ARG A 64 2.15 -0.51 6.91
CA ARG A 64 2.86 0.41 7.80
C ARG A 64 2.51 1.85 7.46
N THR A 65 2.34 2.69 8.49
CA THR A 65 2.25 4.14 8.29
C THR A 65 2.96 4.95 9.36
N ARG A 66 3.54 6.08 8.96
CA ARG A 66 4.22 7.03 9.87
C ARG A 66 3.28 7.77 10.83
N LYS A 67 2.01 7.91 10.44
CA LYS A 67 0.96 8.46 11.33
C LYS A 67 0.67 7.52 12.50
N GLY A 68 0.84 6.21 12.29
CA GLY A 68 0.55 5.18 13.28
C GLY A 68 -0.93 4.83 13.41
N VAL A 69 -1.19 3.92 14.35
CA VAL A 69 -2.52 3.45 14.75
C VAL A 69 -2.58 3.36 16.27
N ARG A 70 -3.65 3.92 16.86
CA ARG A 70 -3.94 3.77 18.28
C ARG A 70 -4.79 2.52 18.46
N ARG A 71 -4.41 1.67 19.41
CA ARG A 71 -5.12 0.44 19.73
C ARG A 71 -6.17 0.68 20.82
N PRO A 72 -7.16 -0.23 20.97
CA PRO A 72 -8.20 -0.11 22.00
C PRO A 72 -7.66 -0.06 23.43
N ASP A 73 -6.51 -0.70 23.70
CA ASP A 73 -5.78 -0.67 24.97
C ASP A 73 -5.09 0.68 25.27
N GLY A 74 -5.22 1.66 24.37
CA GLY A 74 -4.63 2.98 24.49
C GLY A 74 -3.21 3.10 23.92
N SER A 75 -2.52 1.98 23.65
CA SER A 75 -1.17 1.96 23.09
C SER A 75 -1.12 2.52 21.66
N LEU A 76 0.04 3.06 21.26
CA LEU A 76 0.25 3.65 19.94
C LEU A 76 1.40 2.94 19.22
N ILE A 77 1.13 2.43 18.02
CA ILE A 77 2.19 1.96 17.12
C ILE A 77 2.42 2.98 16.02
N ARG A 78 3.69 3.31 15.77
CA ARG A 78 4.14 4.10 14.62
C ARG A 78 5.31 3.41 13.95
N PHE A 79 5.46 3.63 12.65
CA PHE A 79 6.56 3.14 11.84
C PHE A 79 7.31 4.31 11.22
N ASP A 80 8.57 4.13 10.86
CA ASP A 80 9.35 5.22 10.24
C ASP A 80 8.90 5.48 8.79
N THR A 81 8.43 4.44 8.10
CA THR A 81 8.07 4.47 6.68
C THR A 81 6.62 4.06 6.43
N ASN A 82 6.08 4.50 5.30
CA ASN A 82 4.81 4.01 4.78
C ASN A 82 5.09 2.84 3.83
N ALA A 83 4.35 1.74 4.01
CA ALA A 83 4.50 0.57 3.17
C ALA A 83 3.17 -0.13 2.88
N ALA A 84 3.13 -0.82 1.74
CA ALA A 84 2.00 -1.63 1.32
C ALA A 84 2.46 -2.97 0.71
N VAL A 85 1.55 -3.95 0.71
CA VAL A 85 1.72 -5.25 0.04
C VAL A 85 0.79 -5.30 -1.16
N LEU A 86 1.29 -5.73 -2.32
CA LEU A 86 0.49 -5.84 -3.54
C LEU A 86 -0.45 -7.03 -3.48
N LEU A 87 -1.66 -6.83 -4.00
CA LEU A 87 -2.72 -7.82 -4.04
C LEU A 87 -3.15 -8.12 -5.48
N ASN A 88 -3.48 -9.38 -5.74
CA ASN A 88 -4.14 -9.82 -6.97
C ASN A 88 -5.65 -9.48 -6.96
N ASN A 89 -6.38 -9.92 -7.99
CA ASN A 89 -7.81 -9.64 -8.12
C ASN A 89 -8.66 -10.37 -7.07
N GLN A 90 -8.17 -11.49 -6.54
CA GLN A 90 -8.75 -12.26 -5.44
C GLN A 90 -8.38 -11.69 -4.06
N LEU A 91 -7.74 -10.51 -3.99
CA LEU A 91 -7.26 -9.87 -2.77
C LEU A 91 -6.25 -10.70 -1.98
N GLN A 92 -5.49 -11.56 -2.66
CA GLN A 92 -4.39 -12.32 -2.09
C GLN A 92 -3.04 -11.65 -2.43
N PRO A 93 -2.00 -11.79 -1.59
CA PRO A 93 -0.67 -11.28 -1.89
C PRO A 93 -0.13 -11.81 -3.22
N ILE A 94 0.50 -10.94 -4.01
CA ILE A 94 1.22 -11.35 -5.24
C ILE A 94 2.58 -11.97 -4.89
N GLY A 95 3.21 -11.40 -3.88
CA GLY A 95 4.37 -12.00 -3.23
C GLY A 95 3.99 -13.25 -2.45
N THR A 96 4.99 -14.10 -2.23
CA THR A 96 4.94 -15.31 -1.39
C THR A 96 5.68 -15.07 -0.09
#